data_AF-A0A7V2J6S7-F1
#
_entry.id   AF-A0A7V2J6S7-F1
#
_cell.length_a   1.000
_cell.length_b   1.000
_cell.length_c   1.000
_cell.angle_alpha   90.00
_cell.angle_beta   90.00
_cell.angle_gamma   90.00
#
_symmetry.space_group_name_H-M   'P 1'
#
loop_
_entity.id
_entity.type
_entity.pdbx_description
1 polymer ?
#
loop_
_entity_poly.entity_id
_entity_poly.type
_entity_poly.pdbx_seq_one_letter_code
_entity_poly.pdbx_strand_id
1 'polypeptide(L)'
;MIRLKDKYKNEVVQQLMKDFSYGNIMEVPKLKSIVLNVGMGEAIQDIKPLQAAARELAVISGQQAVITRAKKSIAAFKLRENMPIGSK
;
A
#
# COMPACT_ATOMS: atom_id res chain seq x y z
N MET A 1 -3.85 9.36 -22.71
CA MET A 1 -4.78 8.96 -21.62
C MET A 1 -4.15 7.74 -20.90
N ILE A 2 -4.52 7.44 -19.65
CA ILE A 2 -3.76 6.46 -18.81
C ILE A 2 -4.17 5.04 -19.21
N ARG A 3 -3.24 4.26 -19.79
CA ARG A 3 -3.46 2.91 -20.36
C ARG A 3 -4.40 2.01 -19.53
N LEU A 4 -4.15 1.90 -18.22
CA LEU A 4 -4.94 1.03 -17.33
C LEU A 4 -6.35 1.58 -17.06
N LYS A 5 -6.51 2.91 -17.00
CA LYS A 5 -7.80 3.56 -16.79
C LYS A 5 -8.71 3.37 -18.01
N ASP A 6 -8.12 3.43 -19.20
CA ASP A 6 -8.85 3.28 -20.47
C ASP A 6 -9.27 1.82 -20.67
N LYS A 7 -8.35 0.89 -20.40
CA LYS A 7 -8.67 -0.55 -20.38
C LYS A 7 -9.80 -0.87 -19.40
N TYR A 8 -9.75 -0.31 -18.19
CA TYR A 8 -10.80 -0.52 -17.19
C TYR A 8 -12.18 -0.05 -17.70
N LYS A 9 -12.25 1.17 -18.24
CA LYS A 9 -13.52 1.75 -18.70
C LYS A 9 -14.11 1.05 -19.91
N ASN A 10 -13.27 0.69 -20.88
CA ASN A 10 -13.75 0.23 -22.19
C ASN A 10 -13.96 -1.29 -22.22
N GLU A 11 -13.10 -2.06 -21.57
CA GLU A 11 -13.12 -3.53 -21.65
C GLU A 11 -13.66 -4.13 -20.35
N VAL A 12 -13.02 -3.82 -19.22
CA VAL A 12 -13.28 -4.51 -17.94
C VAL A 12 -14.70 -4.25 -17.43
N VAL A 13 -15.18 -3.01 -17.50
CA VAL A 13 -16.54 -2.66 -17.05
C VAL A 13 -17.60 -3.42 -17.84
N GLN A 14 -17.46 -3.50 -19.17
CA GLN A 14 -18.44 -4.21 -20.00
C GLN A 14 -18.45 -5.71 -19.72
N GLN A 15 -17.26 -6.29 -19.50
CA GLN A 15 -17.12 -7.71 -19.20
C GLN A 15 -17.73 -8.04 -17.83
N LEU A 16 -17.42 -7.25 -16.79
CA LEU A 16 -17.99 -7.42 -15.46
C LEU A 16 -19.51 -7.22 -15.42
N MET A 17 -20.06 -6.30 -16.21
CA MET A 17 -21.52 -6.15 -16.31
C MET A 17 -22.20 -7.38 -16.91
N LYS A 18 -21.57 -8.03 -17.91
CA LYS A 18 -22.10 -9.25 -18.52
C LYS A 18 -21.99 -10.44 -17.58
N ASP A 19 -20.82 -10.64 -16.98
CA ASP A 19 -20.53 -11.81 -16.14
C ASP A 19 -21.35 -11.82 -14.85
N PHE A 20 -21.57 -10.64 -14.25
CA PHE A 20 -22.25 -10.50 -12.96
C PHE A 20 -23.65 -9.88 -13.05
N SER A 21 -24.12 -9.55 -14.25
CA SER A 21 -25.46 -9.01 -14.52
C SER A 21 -25.84 -7.81 -13.63
N TYR A 22 -24.90 -6.88 -13.42
CA TYR A 22 -25.16 -5.66 -12.64
C TYR A 22 -26.27 -4.82 -13.27
N GLY A 23 -27.21 -4.34 -12.46
CA GLY A 23 -28.33 -3.50 -12.92
C GLY A 23 -27.92 -2.04 -13.15
N ASN A 24 -26.80 -1.62 -12.55
CA ASN A 24 -26.28 -0.27 -12.65
C ASN A 24 -24.77 -0.27 -12.89
N ILE A 25 -24.30 0.56 -13.83
CA ILE A 25 -22.88 0.74 -14.17
C ILE A 25 -22.06 1.16 -12.93
N MET A 26 -22.67 1.86 -11.99
CA MET A 26 -22.00 2.33 -10.77
C MET A 26 -21.73 1.22 -9.74
N GLU A 27 -22.35 0.06 -9.88
CA GLU A 27 -22.10 -1.13 -9.03
C GLU A 27 -20.79 -1.83 -9.38
N VAL A 28 -20.25 -1.59 -10.57
CA VAL A 28 -19.04 -2.25 -11.04
C VAL A 28 -17.85 -1.88 -10.13
N PRO A 29 -17.13 -2.87 -9.55
CA PRO A 29 -16.04 -2.64 -8.62
C PRO A 29 -14.90 -1.80 -9.19
N LYS A 30 -14.45 -0.79 -8.42
CA LYS A 30 -13.36 0.12 -8.79
C LYS A 30 -12.14 -0.06 -7.89
N LEU A 31 -10.96 0.10 -8.46
CA LEU A 31 -9.72 0.16 -7.69
C LEU A 31 -9.66 1.49 -6.94
N LYS A 32 -9.76 1.43 -5.61
CA LYS A 32 -9.79 2.62 -4.73
C LYS A 32 -8.39 3.14 -4.41
N SER A 33 -7.49 2.26 -3.98
CA SER A 33 -6.13 2.60 -3.58
C SER A 33 -5.24 1.37 -3.52
N ILE A 34 -3.95 1.53 -3.78
CA ILE A 34 -2.90 0.53 -3.54
C ILE A 34 -2.02 1.09 -2.43
N VAL A 35 -1.81 0.32 -1.37
CA VAL A 35 -0.93 0.70 -0.26
C VAL A 35 0.27 -0.24 -0.28
N LEU A 36 1.46 0.33 -0.39
CA LEU A 36 2.71 -0.40 -0.27
C LEU A 36 3.15 -0.33 1.19
N ASN A 37 3.55 -1.44 1.78
CA ASN A 37 3.99 -1.47 3.17
C ASN A 37 5.21 -2.38 3.30
N VAL A 38 6.24 -1.87 3.96
CA VAL A 38 7.46 -2.60 4.27
C VAL A 38 7.64 -2.58 5.79
N GLY A 39 7.61 -3.77 6.39
CA GLY A 39 7.97 -3.97 7.78
C GLY A 39 9.43 -4.36 7.89
N MET A 40 10.17 -3.70 8.78
CA MET A 40 11.59 -3.97 9.00
C MET A 40 11.81 -4.26 10.47
N GLY A 41 11.77 -5.54 10.86
CA GLY A 41 11.95 -5.96 12.26
C GLY A 41 13.33 -5.60 12.82
N GLU A 42 14.33 -5.54 11.94
CA GLU A 42 15.70 -5.12 12.28
C GLU A 42 15.81 -3.62 12.60
N ALA A 43 14.79 -2.83 12.21
CA ALA A 43 14.74 -1.39 12.49
C ALA A 43 14.67 -1.04 13.98
N ILE A 44 14.36 -2.04 14.83
CA ILE A 44 14.39 -1.90 16.29
C ILE A 44 15.82 -1.66 16.79
N GLN A 45 16.82 -2.24 16.11
CA GLN A 45 18.23 -2.15 16.50
C GLN A 45 18.99 -1.05 15.73
N ASP A 46 18.72 -0.87 14.44
CA ASP A 46 19.31 0.19 13.62
C ASP A 46 18.26 0.86 12.74
N ILE A 47 18.20 2.19 12.77
CA ILE A 47 17.24 3.00 12.01
C ILE A 47 17.69 3.21 10.56
N LYS A 48 18.97 3.00 10.23
CA LYS A 48 19.52 3.26 8.89
C LYS A 48 18.87 2.41 7.78
N PRO A 49 18.66 1.07 7.95
CA PRO A 49 17.99 0.26 6.95
C PRO A 49 16.56 0.71 6.68
N LEU A 50 15.86 1.20 7.71
CA LEU A 50 14.51 1.74 7.56
C LEU A 50 14.49 3.00 6.67
N GLN A 51 15.46 3.88 6.85
CA GLN A 51 15.60 5.08 6.00
C GLN A 51 16.01 4.74 4.56
N ALA A 52 16.79 3.69 4.36
CA ALA A 52 17.12 3.18 3.03
C ALA A 52 15.87 2.62 2.35
N ALA A 53 15.12 1.74 3.02
CA ALA A 53 13.88 1.17 2.50
C ALA A 53 12.83 2.26 2.18
N ALA A 54 12.70 3.28 3.03
CA ALA A 54 11.81 4.42 2.75
C ALA A 54 12.22 5.21 1.50
N ARG A 55 13.53 5.36 1.25
CA ARG A 55 14.05 6.01 0.04
C ARG A 55 13.81 5.15 -1.21
N GLU A 56 14.03 3.84 -1.12
CA GLU A 56 13.76 2.91 -2.22
C GLU A 56 12.27 2.88 -2.56
N LEU A 57 11.39 2.83 -1.57
CA LEU A 57 9.94 2.95 -1.77
C LEU A 57 9.57 4.28 -2.42
N ALA A 58 10.24 5.37 -2.08
CA ALA A 58 10.00 6.66 -2.71
C ALA A 58 10.41 6.68 -4.18
N VAL A 59 11.52 6.02 -4.53
CA VAL A 59 11.95 5.86 -5.93
C VAL A 59 10.97 4.99 -6.71
N ILE A 60 10.49 3.89 -6.13
CA ILE A 60 9.57 2.95 -6.78
C ILE A 60 8.19 3.57 -6.98
N SER A 61 7.63 4.19 -5.94
CA SER A 61 6.26 4.74 -5.96
C SER A 61 6.17 6.16 -6.51
N GLY A 62 7.29 6.88 -6.58
CA GLY A 62 7.32 8.31 -6.88
C GLY A 62 6.73 9.18 -5.75
N GLN A 63 6.47 8.62 -4.57
CA GLN A 63 5.86 9.30 -3.44
C GLN A 63 6.71 9.12 -2.18
N GLN A 64 6.86 10.18 -1.38
CA GLN A 64 7.58 10.10 -0.12
C GLN A 64 6.86 9.13 0.85
N ALA A 65 7.57 8.08 1.26
CA ALA A 65 7.04 7.07 2.16
C ALA A 65 6.92 7.60 3.61
N VAL A 66 5.91 7.14 4.33
CA VAL A 66 5.57 7.50 5.70
C VAL A 66 6.08 6.44 6.66
N ILE A 67 6.95 6.83 7.59
CA ILE A 67 7.45 5.94 8.64
C ILE A 67 6.33 5.58 9.60
N THR A 68 6.09 4.27 9.77
CA THR A 68 5.11 3.73 10.70
C THR A 68 5.75 3.43 12.05
N ARG A 69 5.00 3.73 13.12
CA ARG A 69 5.43 3.56 14.51
C ARG A 69 4.56 2.53 15.22
N ALA A 70 5.16 1.84 16.16
CA ALA A 70 4.50 0.90 17.06
C ALA A 70 3.40 1.58 17.88
N LYS A 71 2.16 1.08 17.82
CA LYS A 71 1.04 1.59 18.64
C LYS A 71 1.01 1.03 20.07
N LYS A 72 1.67 -0.11 20.31
CA LYS A 72 1.68 -0.82 21.59
C LYS A 72 3.06 -1.41 21.81
N SER A 73 3.44 -1.57 23.07
CA SER A 73 4.65 -2.30 23.45
C SER A 73 4.39 -3.81 23.41
N ILE A 74 5.28 -4.58 22.79
CA ILE A 74 5.17 -6.04 22.70
C ILE A 74 6.52 -6.66 23.06
N ALA A 75 6.60 -7.25 24.25
CA ALA A 75 7.84 -7.78 24.81
C ALA A 75 8.47 -8.89 23.97
N ALA A 76 7.66 -9.78 23.37
CA ALA A 76 8.13 -10.86 22.51
C ALA A 76 8.95 -10.35 21.30
N PHE A 77 8.61 -9.17 20.79
CA PHE A 77 9.31 -8.54 19.67
C PHE A 77 10.29 -7.46 20.11
N LYS A 78 10.54 -7.31 21.42
CA LYS A 78 11.38 -6.25 21.99
C LYS A 78 10.94 -4.84 21.54
N LEU A 79 9.65 -4.67 21.24
CA LEU A 79 9.08 -3.45 20.69
C LEU A 79 8.52 -2.57 21.81
N ARG A 80 8.86 -1.29 21.79
CA ARG A 80 8.21 -0.28 22.65
C ARG A 80 7.28 0.60 21.83
N GLU A 81 6.27 1.17 22.48
CA GLU A 81 5.38 2.15 21.87
C GLU A 81 6.17 3.33 21.27
N ASN A 82 5.68 3.85 20.13
CA ASN A 82 6.29 4.90 19.31
C ASN A 82 7.63 4.56 18.63
N MET A 83 8.15 3.35 18.77
CA MET A 83 9.33 2.92 18.02
C MET A 83 9.03 2.82 16.51
N PRO A 84 9.92 3.34 15.64
CA PRO A 84 9.78 3.19 14.20
C PRO A 84 10.07 1.74 13.80
N ILE A 85 9.18 1.13 13.00
CA ILE A 85 9.25 -0.31 12.67
C ILE A 85 9.04 -0.60 11.18
N GLY A 86 8.48 0.34 10.43
CA GLY A 86 8.20 0.14 9.02
C GLY A 86 7.97 1.43 8.27
N SER A 87 7.67 1.31 6.98
CA SER A 87 7.38 2.42 6.08
C SER A 87 6.24 2.03 5.16
N LYS A 88 5.31 2.95 4.93
CA LYS A 88 4.15 2.78 4.04
C LYS A 88 3.90 3.98 3.14
#